data_AF-A0AAU6YUY7-F1
#
_entry.id   AF-A0AAU6YUY7-F1
#
_cell.length_a   1.000
_cell.length_b   1.000
_cell.length_c   1.000
_cell.angle_alpha   90.00
_cell.angle_beta   90.00
_cell.angle_gamma   90.00
#
_symmetry.space_group_name_H-M   'P 1'
#
loop_
_entity.id
_entity.type
_entity.pdbx_description
1 polymer ?
#
loop_
_entity_poly.entity_id
_entity_poly.type
_entity_poly.pdbx_seq_one_letter_code
_entity_poly.pdbx_strand_id
1 'polypeptide(L)'
;MFGLTILDLVLILTLLSYLFHGLRNGFLVTVGGIAGFAAGAVAAFVSVPVVSGLVEDSGWRLTAIIATAVLLMALGHALGTAIGRSIRNVVRISPLRSVDRLAGGGVNVVVAALVMSMLAFSVGALGVPFVSQPLAESKVIRFIDGVTPVPVKTSMAQLRSAVIGEGIPTIFEGIGQGQPAVVPDTSTDTPALNNAAASVLKIAGTAYQCGQNQTGTGFVVAPGRVVTNAHVVAGVPEPVVQIPGGGALPGRVVYFDAQHDLAVMAVDGLRSAPLPLSPDLPAGSPAAFAGYPHGGPFQSKPATVQDITSVLVPDIYGNNPAAEDVYRLAGDVQPGNSGGPLLTSEGRVAGVVFAKATGETSVGYAITMADLGPVAARAPELGNAVSPGQCIQK
;
A
#
# COMPACT_ATOMS: atom_id res chain seq x y z
N MET A 1 30.14 16.30 -5.15
CA MET A 1 29.85 14.95 -4.62
C MET A 1 28.41 14.62 -4.94
N PHE A 2 28.10 13.51 -5.62
CA PHE A 2 26.84 13.22 -6.34
C PHE A 2 25.53 13.18 -5.51
N GLY A 3 25.52 13.65 -4.25
CA GLY A 3 24.35 13.62 -3.36
C GLY A 3 23.79 12.22 -3.19
N LEU A 4 24.66 11.21 -3.12
CA LEU A 4 24.30 9.81 -2.88
C LEU A 4 24.32 9.55 -1.37
N THR A 5 23.32 8.86 -0.88
CA THR A 5 23.23 8.41 0.52
C THR A 5 24.13 7.19 0.75
N ILE A 6 24.41 6.85 2.01
CA ILE A 6 25.10 5.58 2.36
C ILE A 6 24.29 4.39 1.81
N LEU A 7 22.97 4.47 1.90
CA LEU A 7 22.06 3.48 1.34
C LEU A 7 22.26 3.32 -0.17
N ASP A 8 22.36 4.41 -0.93
CA ASP A 8 22.60 4.35 -2.37
C ASP A 8 23.92 3.63 -2.70
N LEU A 9 24.98 3.86 -1.93
CA LEU A 9 26.27 3.17 -2.12
C LEU A 9 26.14 1.65 -1.89
N VAL A 10 25.45 1.26 -0.82
CA VAL A 10 25.19 -0.16 -0.51
C VAL A 10 24.36 -0.82 -1.61
N LEU A 11 23.31 -0.15 -2.09
CA LEU A 11 22.45 -0.68 -3.16
C LEU A 11 23.20 -0.80 -4.49
N ILE A 12 24.02 0.19 -4.86
CA ILE A 12 24.85 0.13 -6.06
C ILE A 12 25.85 -1.03 -5.98
N LEU A 13 26.58 -1.17 -4.86
CA LEU A 13 27.51 -2.29 -4.66
C LEU A 13 26.79 -3.63 -4.75
N THR A 14 25.59 -3.72 -4.19
CA THR A 14 24.74 -4.91 -4.28
C THR A 14 24.37 -5.21 -5.73
N LEU A 15 23.82 -4.25 -6.47
CA LEU A 15 23.48 -4.41 -7.89
C LEU A 15 24.69 -4.81 -8.75
N LEU A 16 25.87 -4.22 -8.50
CA LEU A 16 27.12 -4.57 -9.18
C LEU A 16 27.54 -6.01 -8.87
N SER A 17 27.36 -6.48 -7.63
CA SER A 17 27.65 -7.87 -7.27
C SER A 17 26.71 -8.86 -8.00
N TYR A 18 25.41 -8.54 -8.10
CA TYR A 18 24.45 -9.32 -8.87
C TYR A 18 24.76 -9.28 -10.37
N LEU A 19 25.15 -8.13 -10.92
CA LEU A 19 25.60 -8.01 -12.31
C LEU A 19 26.78 -8.96 -12.57
N PHE A 20 27.81 -8.89 -11.74
CA PHE A 20 29.01 -9.71 -11.88
C PHE A 20 28.73 -11.20 -11.74
N HIS A 21 27.86 -11.57 -10.78
CA HIS A 21 27.40 -12.94 -10.61
C HIS A 21 26.63 -13.44 -11.85
N GLY A 22 25.74 -12.62 -12.41
CA GLY A 22 24.98 -12.95 -13.62
C GLY A 22 25.84 -13.04 -14.87
N LEU A 23 26.85 -12.16 -15.02
CA LEU A 23 27.83 -12.22 -16.11
C LEU A 23 28.70 -13.48 -16.05
N ARG A 24 29.03 -13.95 -14.84
CA ARG A 24 29.79 -15.19 -14.63
C ARG A 24 28.95 -16.44 -14.87
N ASN A 25 27.72 -16.43 -14.37
CA ASN A 25 26.84 -17.59 -14.40
C ASN A 25 25.99 -17.68 -15.65
N GLY A 26 25.84 -16.63 -16.47
CA GLY A 26 25.08 -16.57 -17.73
C GLY A 26 23.56 -16.78 -17.61
N PHE A 27 22.80 -16.49 -18.68
CA PHE A 27 21.33 -16.37 -18.66
C PHE A 27 20.58 -17.61 -18.16
N LEU A 28 20.79 -18.78 -18.77
CA LEU A 28 20.01 -19.99 -18.42
C LEU A 28 20.15 -20.42 -16.96
N VAL A 29 21.33 -20.22 -16.36
CA VAL A 29 21.57 -20.54 -14.94
C VAL A 29 20.89 -19.52 -14.04
N THR A 30 20.96 -18.23 -14.39
CA THR A 30 20.29 -17.16 -13.65
C THR A 30 18.77 -17.36 -13.67
N VAL A 31 18.18 -17.55 -14.86
CA VAL A 31 16.73 -17.81 -15.02
C VAL A 31 16.31 -19.07 -14.28
N GLY A 32 17.09 -20.15 -14.41
CA GLY A 32 16.85 -21.37 -13.66
C GLY A 32 16.84 -21.13 -12.15
N GLY A 33 17.81 -20.39 -11.62
CA GLY A 33 17.86 -20.03 -10.19
C GLY A 33 16.69 -19.18 -9.71
N ILE A 34 16.21 -18.23 -10.53
CA ILE A 34 15.04 -17.40 -10.22
C ILE A 34 13.77 -18.25 -10.21
N ALA A 35 13.56 -19.06 -11.25
CA ALA A 35 12.41 -19.96 -11.34
C ALA A 35 12.39 -20.98 -10.19
N GLY A 36 13.56 -21.52 -9.85
CA GLY A 36 13.73 -22.41 -8.71
C GLY A 36 13.42 -21.75 -7.37
N PHE A 37 13.91 -20.52 -7.15
CA PHE A 37 13.59 -19.75 -5.95
C PHE A 37 12.09 -19.45 -5.84
N ALA A 38 11.45 -19.05 -6.95
CA ALA A 38 10.00 -18.80 -6.98
C ALA A 38 9.19 -20.06 -6.66
N ALA A 39 9.56 -21.21 -7.24
CA ALA A 39 8.96 -22.50 -6.91
C ALA A 39 9.16 -22.86 -5.43
N GLY A 40 10.35 -22.60 -4.88
CA GLY A 40 10.65 -22.77 -3.45
C GLY A 40 9.80 -21.88 -2.54
N ALA A 41 9.54 -20.63 -2.94
CA ALA A 41 8.68 -19.70 -2.20
C ALA A 41 7.20 -20.14 -2.23
N VAL A 42 6.71 -20.64 -3.36
CA VAL A 42 5.36 -21.23 -3.47
C VAL A 42 5.25 -22.46 -2.57
N ALA A 43 6.25 -23.35 -2.60
CA ALA A 43 6.29 -24.51 -1.73
C ALA A 43 6.33 -24.11 -0.25
N ALA A 44 7.08 -23.07 0.11
CA ALA A 44 7.11 -22.51 1.45
C ALA A 44 5.73 -22.04 1.91
N PHE A 45 5.01 -21.30 1.07
CA PHE A 45 3.65 -20.85 1.38
C PHE A 45 2.69 -22.03 1.58
N VAL A 46 2.71 -23.02 0.68
CA VAL A 46 1.87 -24.22 0.80
C VAL A 46 2.23 -25.06 2.04
N SER A 47 3.48 -24.98 2.51
CA SER A 47 3.93 -25.71 3.71
C SER A 47 3.47 -25.09 5.02
N VAL A 48 3.04 -23.81 5.04
CA VAL A 48 2.62 -23.10 6.27
C VAL A 48 1.58 -23.88 7.10
N PRO A 49 0.44 -24.35 6.55
CA PRO A 49 -0.55 -25.11 7.31
C PRO A 49 -0.02 -26.46 7.82
N VAL A 50 0.93 -27.08 7.11
CA VAL A 50 1.53 -28.36 7.53
C VAL A 50 2.48 -28.12 8.69
N VAL A 51 3.37 -27.13 8.58
CA VAL A 51 4.33 -26.78 9.64
C VAL A 51 3.62 -26.27 10.89
N SER A 52 2.56 -25.48 10.72
CA SER A 52 1.77 -24.98 11.85
C SER A 52 0.98 -26.08 12.57
N GLY A 53 0.61 -27.15 11.87
CA GLY A 53 -0.01 -28.35 12.48
C GLY A 53 0.99 -29.29 13.16
N LEU A 54 2.28 -29.24 12.78
CA LEU A 54 3.34 -30.08 13.36
C LEU A 54 4.00 -29.46 14.59
N VAL A 55 3.99 -28.12 14.70
CA VAL A 55 4.62 -27.39 15.81
C VAL A 55 3.54 -26.78 16.70
N GLU A 56 3.20 -27.48 17.78
CA GLU A 56 2.17 -27.08 18.74
C GLU A 56 2.61 -25.91 19.64
N ASP A 57 3.91 -25.76 19.88
CA ASP A 57 4.48 -24.68 20.70
C ASP A 57 4.42 -23.33 19.95
N SER A 58 3.67 -22.37 20.52
CA SER A 58 3.45 -21.05 19.93
C SER A 58 4.71 -20.21 19.78
N GLY A 59 5.73 -20.42 20.64
CA GLY A 59 7.00 -19.71 20.60
C GLY A 59 7.92 -20.20 19.47
N TRP A 60 7.91 -21.50 19.17
CA TRP A 60 8.74 -22.09 18.12
C TRP A 60 8.09 -22.12 16.74
N ARG A 61 6.75 -22.05 16.68
CA ARG A 61 5.99 -22.15 15.42
C ARG A 61 6.44 -21.12 14.38
N LEU A 62 6.66 -19.86 14.78
CA LEU A 62 7.12 -18.81 13.86
C LEU A 62 8.53 -19.11 13.32
N THR A 63 9.45 -19.52 14.21
CA THR A 63 10.81 -19.90 13.83
C THR A 63 10.81 -21.09 12.88
N ALA A 64 9.97 -22.09 13.12
CA ALA A 64 9.85 -23.27 12.26
C ALA A 64 9.31 -22.91 10.86
N ILE A 65 8.32 -22.02 10.77
CA ILE A 65 7.80 -21.52 9.48
C ILE A 65 8.89 -20.77 8.72
N ILE A 66 9.60 -19.85 9.37
CA ILE A 66 10.68 -19.06 8.73
C ILE A 66 11.81 -19.98 8.28
N ALA A 67 12.26 -20.91 9.14
CA ALA A 67 13.34 -21.84 8.81
C ALA A 67 12.96 -22.75 7.62
N THR A 68 11.72 -23.25 7.60
CA THR A 68 11.21 -24.08 6.49
C THR A 68 11.14 -23.27 5.20
N ALA A 69 10.66 -22.03 5.27
CA ALA A 69 10.61 -21.15 4.11
C ALA A 69 12.00 -20.88 3.53
N VAL A 70 12.96 -20.51 4.38
CA VAL A 70 14.36 -20.28 3.97
C VAL A 70 14.97 -21.53 3.33
N LEU A 71 14.74 -22.70 3.93
CA LEU A 71 15.24 -23.97 3.42
C LEU A 71 14.66 -24.29 2.03
N LEU A 72 13.34 -24.19 1.86
CA LEU A 72 12.68 -24.48 0.58
C LEU A 72 13.07 -23.51 -0.52
N MET A 73 13.23 -22.22 -0.20
CA MET A 73 13.71 -21.21 -1.13
C MET A 73 15.16 -21.47 -1.56
N ALA A 74 16.03 -21.84 -0.61
CA ALA A 74 17.42 -22.20 -0.89
C ALA A 74 17.54 -23.48 -1.75
N LEU A 75 16.78 -24.52 -1.42
CA LEU A 75 16.70 -25.77 -2.18
C LEU A 75 16.17 -25.54 -3.59
N GLY A 76 15.07 -24.78 -3.71
CA GLY A 76 14.50 -24.40 -5.00
C GLY A 76 15.51 -23.66 -5.86
N HIS A 77 16.20 -22.66 -5.31
CA HIS A 77 17.26 -21.93 -6.02
C HIS A 77 18.41 -22.85 -6.46
N ALA A 78 18.88 -23.76 -5.59
CA ALA A 78 19.93 -24.72 -5.91
C ALA A 78 19.52 -25.69 -7.04
N LEU A 79 18.30 -26.24 -6.97
CA LEU A 79 17.76 -27.11 -8.01
C LEU A 79 17.57 -26.36 -9.34
N GLY A 80 17.00 -25.16 -9.28
CA GLY A 80 16.79 -24.32 -10.46
C GLY A 80 18.09 -23.94 -11.16
N THR A 81 19.12 -23.56 -10.39
CA THR A 81 20.46 -23.31 -10.95
C THR A 81 21.10 -24.58 -11.51
N ALA A 82 20.92 -25.74 -10.87
CA ALA A 82 21.41 -27.02 -11.38
C ALA A 82 20.73 -27.39 -12.71
N ILE A 83 19.41 -27.27 -12.81
CA ILE A 83 18.65 -27.47 -14.05
C ILE A 83 19.12 -26.49 -15.13
N GLY A 84 19.27 -25.21 -14.79
CA GLY A 84 19.77 -24.19 -15.72
C GLY A 84 21.18 -24.50 -16.25
N ARG A 85 22.06 -25.05 -15.41
CA ARG A 85 23.39 -25.53 -15.83
C ARG A 85 23.28 -26.74 -16.76
N SER A 86 22.42 -27.71 -16.45
CA SER A 86 22.19 -28.89 -17.28
C SER A 86 21.67 -28.51 -18.67
N ILE A 87 20.67 -27.62 -18.74
CA ILE A 87 20.11 -27.14 -20.02
C ILE A 87 21.17 -26.39 -20.83
N ARG A 88 21.96 -25.50 -20.19
CA ARG A 88 23.06 -24.81 -20.89
C ARG A 88 24.05 -25.79 -21.53
N ASN A 89 24.38 -26.88 -20.84
CA ASN A 89 25.37 -27.84 -21.34
C ASN A 89 24.88 -28.58 -22.59
N VAL A 90 23.56 -28.76 -22.73
CA VAL A 90 22.90 -29.37 -23.89
C VAL A 90 22.75 -28.35 -25.03
N VAL A 91 22.37 -27.12 -24.72
CA VAL A 91 22.12 -26.03 -25.68
C VAL A 91 23.42 -25.27 -25.96
N ARG A 92 24.39 -25.90 -26.65
CA ARG A 92 25.67 -25.27 -27.05
C ARG A 92 25.48 -24.29 -28.22
N ILE A 93 24.94 -23.10 -27.97
CA ILE A 93 24.86 -22.03 -28.98
C ILE A 93 26.20 -21.26 -28.99
N SER A 94 27.14 -21.70 -29.83
CA SER A 94 28.55 -21.25 -29.79
C SER A 94 28.83 -19.76 -30.12
N PRO A 95 28.09 -19.05 -31.01
CA PRO A 95 28.45 -17.66 -31.34
C PRO A 95 27.89 -16.60 -30.37
N LEU A 96 27.06 -16.98 -29.39
CA LEU A 96 26.33 -16.01 -28.53
C LEU A 96 26.76 -16.04 -27.06
N ARG A 97 27.94 -16.60 -26.72
CA ARG A 97 28.41 -16.68 -25.32
C ARG A 97 28.49 -15.32 -24.61
N SER A 98 28.88 -14.26 -25.32
CA SER A 98 28.88 -12.91 -24.77
C SER A 98 27.47 -12.38 -24.54
N VAL A 99 26.52 -12.73 -25.43
CA VAL A 99 25.11 -12.36 -25.29
C VAL A 99 24.44 -13.13 -24.14
N ASP A 100 24.70 -14.42 -23.97
CA ASP A 100 24.22 -15.21 -22.82
C ASP A 100 24.72 -14.65 -21.48
N ARG A 101 25.98 -14.22 -21.42
CA ARG A 101 26.55 -13.58 -20.23
C ARG A 101 25.90 -12.23 -19.96
N LEU A 102 25.82 -11.36 -20.97
CA LEU A 102 25.20 -10.04 -20.85
C LEU A 102 23.73 -10.15 -20.46
N ALA A 103 22.97 -11.06 -21.09
CA ALA A 103 21.58 -11.33 -20.75
C ALA A 103 21.44 -11.88 -19.32
N GLY A 104 22.33 -12.79 -18.89
CA GLY A 104 22.35 -13.30 -17.52
C GLY A 104 22.69 -12.23 -16.48
N GLY A 105 23.62 -11.33 -16.79
CA GLY A 105 23.91 -10.15 -15.98
C GLY A 105 22.70 -9.23 -15.87
N GLY A 106 22.11 -8.86 -17.01
CA GLY A 106 20.94 -7.98 -17.08
C GLY A 106 19.74 -8.52 -16.32
N VAL A 107 19.35 -9.77 -16.54
CA VAL A 107 18.23 -10.41 -15.82
C VAL A 107 18.49 -10.45 -14.32
N ASN A 108 19.72 -10.78 -13.89
CA ASN A 108 20.03 -10.85 -12.47
C ASN A 108 19.93 -9.47 -11.80
N VAL A 109 20.37 -8.40 -12.49
CA VAL A 109 20.22 -7.03 -12.01
C VAL A 109 18.75 -6.63 -11.93
N VAL A 110 17.93 -6.96 -12.93
CA VAL A 110 16.49 -6.68 -12.92
C VAL A 110 15.81 -7.36 -11.76
N VAL A 111 16.07 -8.66 -11.53
CA VAL A 111 15.48 -9.37 -10.40
C VAL A 111 15.98 -8.83 -9.07
N ALA A 112 17.28 -8.58 -8.92
CA ALA A 112 17.81 -7.98 -7.71
C ALA A 112 17.18 -6.61 -7.44
N ALA A 113 17.00 -5.78 -8.46
CA ALA A 113 16.34 -4.49 -8.35
C ALA A 113 14.86 -4.64 -7.93
N LEU A 114 14.11 -5.60 -8.49
CA LEU A 114 12.73 -5.86 -8.09
C LEU A 114 12.64 -6.35 -6.64
N VAL A 115 13.54 -7.23 -6.21
CA VAL A 115 13.61 -7.69 -4.81
C VAL A 115 13.95 -6.54 -3.88
N MET A 116 14.95 -5.71 -4.23
CA MET A 116 15.29 -4.51 -3.46
C MET A 116 14.11 -3.54 -3.39
N SER A 117 13.38 -3.34 -4.48
CA SER A 117 12.16 -2.52 -4.52
C SER A 117 11.07 -3.09 -3.61
N MET A 118 10.87 -4.41 -3.62
CA MET A 118 9.90 -5.08 -2.75
C MET A 118 10.24 -4.91 -1.26
N LEU A 119 11.51 -5.06 -0.92
CA LEU A 119 12.00 -4.87 0.44
C LEU A 119 11.88 -3.42 0.87
N ALA A 120 12.31 -2.48 0.02
CA ALA A 120 12.18 -1.04 0.26
C ALA A 120 10.73 -0.62 0.46
N PHE A 121 9.81 -1.12 -0.38
CA PHE A 121 8.37 -0.92 -0.24
C PHE A 121 7.83 -1.47 1.08
N SER A 122 8.18 -2.72 1.41
CA SER A 122 7.70 -3.38 2.63
C SER A 122 8.19 -2.69 3.90
N VAL A 123 9.45 -2.27 3.90
CA VAL A 123 10.08 -1.55 5.02
C VAL A 123 9.57 -0.11 5.09
N GLY A 124 9.41 0.58 3.95
CA GLY A 124 8.88 1.94 3.92
C GLY A 124 7.43 2.02 4.40
N ALA A 125 6.66 0.95 4.21
CA ALA A 125 5.29 0.83 4.69
C ALA A 125 5.19 0.53 6.20
N LEU A 126 6.30 0.28 6.90
CA LEU A 126 6.33 0.33 8.38
C LEU A 126 6.04 1.75 8.87
N GLY A 127 6.30 2.78 8.05
CA GLY A 127 6.07 4.17 8.43
C GLY A 127 6.89 4.59 9.64
N VAL A 128 8.11 4.07 9.76
CA VAL A 128 9.03 4.39 10.84
C VAL A 128 9.96 5.50 10.36
N PRO A 129 9.94 6.71 10.96
CA PRO A 129 10.63 7.88 10.39
C PRO A 129 12.11 7.65 10.03
N PHE A 130 12.87 6.98 10.91
CA PHE A 130 14.30 6.73 10.70
C PHE A 130 14.62 5.76 9.56
N VAL A 131 13.63 5.02 9.05
CA VAL A 131 13.80 4.12 7.90
C VAL A 131 13.12 4.67 6.65
N SER A 132 11.89 5.18 6.80
CA SER A 132 11.09 5.70 5.70
C SER A 132 11.73 6.92 5.04
N GLN A 133 12.40 7.81 5.80
CA GLN A 133 13.08 8.98 5.24
C GLN A 133 14.29 8.59 4.36
N PRO A 134 15.29 7.82 4.83
CA PRO A 134 16.40 7.38 3.97
C PRO A 134 15.96 6.62 2.71
N LEU A 135 14.91 5.80 2.83
CA LEU A 135 14.35 5.08 1.67
C LEU A 135 13.74 6.03 0.63
N ALA A 136 13.00 7.05 1.07
CA ALA A 136 12.40 8.04 0.19
C ALA A 136 13.46 8.95 -0.47
N GLU A 137 14.56 9.25 0.23
CA GLU A 137 15.64 10.08 -0.29
C GLU A 137 16.58 9.33 -1.25
N SER A 138 16.64 7.99 -1.17
CA SER A 138 17.47 7.16 -2.03
C SER A 138 17.20 7.42 -3.51
N LYS A 139 18.25 7.74 -4.25
CA LYS A 139 18.19 7.93 -5.71
C LYS A 139 18.05 6.59 -6.43
N VAL A 140 18.67 5.54 -5.90
CA VAL A 140 18.63 4.19 -6.48
C VAL A 140 17.23 3.62 -6.38
N ILE A 141 16.59 3.68 -5.20
CA ILE A 141 15.21 3.19 -5.01
C ILE A 141 14.24 3.97 -5.89
N ARG A 142 14.34 5.31 -5.93
CA ARG A 142 13.50 6.14 -6.81
C ARG A 142 13.69 5.82 -8.29
N PHE A 143 14.93 5.55 -8.71
CA PHE A 143 15.19 5.13 -10.09
C PHE A 143 14.55 3.78 -10.39
N ILE A 144 14.72 2.78 -9.51
CA ILE A 144 14.12 1.46 -9.66
C ILE A 144 12.58 1.57 -9.69
N ASP A 145 11.98 2.33 -8.77
CA ASP A 145 10.52 2.53 -8.75
C ASP A 145 10.01 3.24 -10.02
N GLY A 146 10.75 4.23 -10.51
CA GLY A 146 10.41 5.00 -11.71
C GLY A 146 10.47 4.18 -13.00
N VAL A 147 11.35 3.18 -13.09
CA VAL A 147 11.41 2.26 -14.25
C VAL A 147 10.51 1.03 -14.08
N THR A 148 10.01 0.75 -12.88
CA THR A 148 9.15 -0.40 -12.63
C THR A 148 7.72 -0.12 -13.12
N PRO A 149 7.16 -0.92 -14.05
CA PRO A 149 5.81 -0.73 -14.55
C PRO A 149 4.75 -0.77 -13.45
N VAL A 150 3.73 0.09 -13.55
CA VAL A 150 2.62 0.18 -12.58
C VAL A 150 1.95 -1.17 -12.29
N PRO A 151 1.64 -2.03 -13.29
CA PRO A 151 1.02 -3.32 -13.02
C PRO A 151 1.86 -4.22 -12.09
N VAL A 152 3.19 -4.16 -12.22
CA VAL A 152 4.10 -4.93 -11.35
C VAL A 152 4.03 -4.40 -9.92
N LYS A 153 4.04 -3.06 -9.74
CA LYS A 153 3.94 -2.43 -8.42
C LYS A 153 2.62 -2.75 -7.73
N THR A 154 1.52 -2.71 -8.46
CA THR A 154 0.19 -3.06 -7.92
C THR A 154 0.13 -4.53 -7.50
N SER A 155 0.65 -5.46 -8.30
CA SER A 155 0.71 -6.88 -7.93
C SER A 155 1.57 -7.12 -6.68
N MET A 156 2.72 -6.43 -6.57
CA MET A 156 3.57 -6.52 -5.37
C MET A 156 2.86 -6.00 -4.12
N ALA A 157 2.11 -4.90 -4.24
CA ALA A 157 1.32 -4.35 -3.15
C ALA A 157 0.22 -5.31 -2.69
N GLN A 158 -0.51 -5.90 -3.63
CA GLN A 158 -1.55 -6.91 -3.34
C GLN A 158 -0.97 -8.14 -2.64
N LEU A 159 0.16 -8.67 -3.13
CA LEU A 159 0.83 -9.81 -2.49
C LEU A 159 1.27 -9.48 -1.06
N ARG A 160 1.86 -8.30 -0.82
CA ARG A 160 2.23 -7.86 0.52
C ARG A 160 1.01 -7.74 1.44
N SER A 161 -0.04 -7.07 0.98
CA SER A 161 -1.27 -6.85 1.75
C SER A 161 -1.95 -8.16 2.13
N ALA A 162 -1.97 -9.15 1.23
CA ALA A 162 -2.49 -10.49 1.51
C ALA A 162 -1.69 -11.23 2.60
N VAL A 163 -0.36 -11.06 2.66
CA VAL A 163 0.49 -11.69 3.68
C VAL A 163 0.37 -11.00 5.04
N ILE A 164 0.25 -9.67 5.06
CA ILE A 164 0.18 -8.88 6.31
C ILE A 164 -1.25 -8.87 6.88
N GLY A 165 -2.26 -9.19 6.08
CA GLY A 165 -3.66 -9.04 6.47
C GLY A 165 -4.03 -7.57 6.64
N GLU A 166 -3.63 -6.70 5.70
CA GLU A 166 -4.15 -5.33 5.63
C GLU A 166 -5.61 -5.39 5.14
N GLY A 167 -6.56 -5.08 6.03
CA GLY A 167 -7.99 -5.08 5.76
C GLY A 167 -8.55 -3.66 5.64
N ILE A 168 -9.77 -3.57 5.11
CA ILE A 168 -10.63 -2.39 5.16
C ILE A 168 -11.89 -2.76 5.94
N PRO A 169 -12.45 -1.88 6.80
CA PRO A 169 -13.72 -2.13 7.46
C PRO A 169 -14.80 -2.54 6.46
N THR A 170 -15.64 -3.50 6.86
CA THR A 170 -16.73 -4.00 6.04
C THR A 170 -18.08 -3.72 6.68
N ILE A 171 -19.01 -3.19 5.91
CA ILE A 171 -20.40 -3.00 6.33
C ILE A 171 -21.23 -4.17 5.83
N PHE A 172 -22.08 -4.72 6.70
CA PHE A 172 -23.02 -5.76 6.30
C PHE A 172 -24.30 -5.09 5.80
N GLU A 173 -24.61 -5.27 4.51
CA GLU A 173 -25.92 -4.92 3.97
C GLU A 173 -26.87 -6.09 4.23
N GLY A 174 -28.01 -5.82 4.86
CA GLY A 174 -29.02 -6.85 5.14
C GLY A 174 -29.40 -7.65 3.88
N ILE A 175 -29.87 -8.89 4.08
CA ILE A 175 -30.26 -9.79 2.99
C ILE A 175 -31.26 -9.10 2.05
N GLY A 176 -30.85 -8.85 0.80
CA GLY A 176 -31.71 -8.28 -0.26
C GLY A 176 -31.63 -6.75 -0.45
N GLN A 177 -30.69 -6.05 0.20
CA GLN A 177 -30.58 -4.58 0.10
C GLN A 177 -29.57 -4.08 -0.96
N GLY A 178 -28.69 -4.93 -1.49
CA GLY A 178 -27.73 -4.56 -2.53
C GLY A 178 -28.25 -4.84 -3.93
N GLN A 179 -28.57 -3.80 -4.70
CA GLN A 179 -28.55 -3.96 -6.16
C GLN A 179 -27.09 -4.07 -6.59
N PRO A 180 -26.72 -5.05 -7.45
CA PRO A 180 -25.35 -5.15 -7.95
C PRO A 180 -24.91 -3.82 -8.54
N ALA A 181 -23.96 -3.17 -7.88
CA ALA A 181 -23.42 -1.91 -8.35
C ALA A 181 -22.47 -2.17 -9.52
N VAL A 182 -22.73 -1.54 -10.67
CA VAL A 182 -21.84 -1.58 -11.82
C VAL A 182 -20.74 -0.53 -11.60
N VAL A 183 -19.50 -1.00 -11.44
CA VAL A 183 -18.35 -0.11 -11.36
C VAL A 183 -18.21 0.65 -12.69
N PRO A 184 -18.19 1.98 -12.68
CA PRO A 184 -18.04 2.76 -13.91
C PRO A 184 -16.67 2.52 -14.56
N ASP A 185 -16.61 2.57 -15.89
CA ASP A 185 -15.37 2.46 -16.69
C ASP A 185 -14.93 3.84 -17.24
N THR A 186 -15.36 4.92 -16.58
CA THR A 186 -15.00 6.28 -16.98
C THR A 186 -13.56 6.57 -16.59
N SER A 187 -12.78 7.14 -17.52
CA SER A 187 -11.41 7.57 -17.24
C SER A 187 -11.37 8.63 -16.13
N THR A 188 -10.46 8.46 -15.19
CA THR A 188 -10.12 9.42 -14.13
C THR A 188 -8.88 10.24 -14.44
N ASP A 189 -8.28 10.06 -15.63
CA ASP A 189 -7.12 10.82 -16.10
C ASP A 189 -7.56 12.17 -16.68
N THR A 190 -8.03 13.05 -15.80
CA THR A 190 -8.43 14.42 -16.15
C THR A 190 -7.51 15.43 -15.49
N PRO A 191 -7.31 16.62 -16.08
CA PRO A 191 -6.47 17.67 -15.47
C PRO A 191 -6.89 18.02 -14.04
N ALA A 192 -8.20 18.03 -13.75
CA ALA A 192 -8.71 18.36 -12.43
C ALA A 192 -8.35 17.29 -11.39
N LEU A 193 -8.57 16.01 -11.70
CA LEU A 193 -8.24 14.90 -10.81
C LEU A 193 -6.72 14.72 -10.66
N ASN A 194 -5.95 14.94 -11.72
CA ASN A 194 -4.50 14.91 -11.68
C ASN A 194 -3.91 16.05 -10.82
N ASN A 195 -4.53 17.23 -10.85
CA ASN A 195 -4.15 18.32 -9.94
C ASN A 195 -4.49 17.97 -8.49
N ALA A 196 -5.66 17.37 -8.23
CA ALA A 196 -6.05 16.94 -6.90
C ALA A 196 -5.10 15.86 -6.32
N ALA A 197 -4.60 14.95 -7.18
CA ALA A 197 -3.67 13.89 -6.79
C ALA A 197 -2.40 14.39 -6.07
N ALA A 198 -1.93 15.60 -6.38
CA ALA A 198 -0.76 16.22 -5.72
C ALA A 198 -0.97 16.51 -4.22
N SER A 199 -2.22 16.49 -3.77
CA SER A 199 -2.63 16.72 -2.38
C SER A 199 -3.20 15.47 -1.71
N VAL A 200 -3.08 14.31 -2.35
CA VAL A 200 -3.46 13.00 -1.81
C VAL A 200 -2.19 12.25 -1.41
N LEU A 201 -2.08 11.90 -0.13
CA LEU A 201 -0.86 11.46 0.52
C LEU A 201 -1.03 10.03 1.03
N LYS A 202 0.06 9.26 1.02
CA LYS A 202 0.04 7.93 1.64
C LYS A 202 0.40 8.07 3.11
N ILE A 203 -0.36 7.40 3.96
CA ILE A 203 -0.10 7.35 5.40
C ILE A 203 0.38 5.94 5.73
N ALA A 204 1.43 5.84 6.53
CA ALA A 204 1.95 4.57 7.02
C ALA A 204 2.42 4.71 8.46
N GLY A 205 2.35 3.64 9.25
CA GLY A 205 2.94 3.62 10.58
C GLY A 205 2.77 2.28 11.30
N THR A 206 3.60 2.05 12.32
CA THR A 206 3.55 0.83 13.13
C THR A 206 2.84 1.09 14.45
N ALA A 207 1.77 0.34 14.72
CA ALA A 207 1.15 0.23 16.03
C ALA A 207 1.90 -0.83 16.85
N TYR A 208 3.00 -0.42 17.49
CA TYR A 208 3.93 -1.32 18.18
C TYR A 208 3.27 -2.22 19.22
N GLN A 209 2.26 -1.70 19.93
CA GLN A 209 1.56 -2.44 20.97
C GLN A 209 0.85 -3.69 20.45
N CYS A 210 0.59 -3.75 19.14
CA CYS A 210 -0.18 -4.82 18.50
C CYS A 210 0.60 -5.53 17.40
N GLY A 211 1.85 -5.14 17.17
CA GLY A 211 2.67 -5.70 16.10
C GLY A 211 2.04 -5.51 14.72
N GLN A 212 1.21 -4.48 14.54
CA GLN A 212 0.50 -4.21 13.29
C GLN A 212 1.11 -3.01 12.57
N ASN A 213 1.15 -3.08 11.25
CA ASN A 213 1.40 -1.93 10.41
C ASN A 213 0.08 -1.44 9.83
N GLN A 214 -0.10 -0.13 9.87
CA GLN A 214 -1.23 0.55 9.28
C GLN A 214 -0.76 1.28 8.02
N THR A 215 -1.53 1.15 6.95
CA THR A 215 -1.35 1.96 5.74
C THR A 215 -2.70 2.43 5.26
N GLY A 216 -2.76 3.67 4.81
CA GLY A 216 -3.98 4.27 4.27
C GLY A 216 -3.66 5.48 3.42
N THR A 217 -4.70 6.23 3.13
CA THR A 217 -4.64 7.47 2.38
C THR A 217 -5.05 8.62 3.28
N GLY A 218 -4.54 9.82 3.01
CA GLY A 218 -5.08 11.07 3.52
C GLY A 218 -5.00 12.16 2.48
N PHE A 219 -5.61 13.31 2.76
CA PHE A 219 -5.56 14.46 1.85
C PHE A 219 -5.48 15.78 2.60
N VAL A 220 -4.89 16.78 1.95
CA VAL A 220 -4.67 18.10 2.55
C VAL A 220 -5.98 18.88 2.57
N VAL A 221 -6.40 19.34 3.75
CA VAL A 221 -7.60 20.19 3.93
C VAL A 221 -7.29 21.62 4.37
N ALA A 222 -6.09 21.82 4.92
CA ALA A 222 -5.54 23.13 5.25
C ALA A 222 -4.00 23.04 5.22
N PRO A 223 -3.26 24.17 5.17
CA PRO A 223 -1.80 24.13 5.16
C PRO A 223 -1.24 23.29 6.31
N GLY A 224 -0.48 22.23 5.97
CA GLY A 224 0.07 21.30 6.96
C GLY A 224 -0.97 20.50 7.75
N ARG A 225 -2.21 20.37 7.25
CA ARG A 225 -3.28 19.57 7.87
C ARG A 225 -3.82 18.54 6.89
N VAL A 226 -3.79 17.28 7.33
CA VAL A 226 -4.17 16.11 6.53
C VAL A 226 -5.33 15.42 7.21
N VAL A 227 -6.46 15.27 6.53
CA VAL A 227 -7.56 14.40 6.96
C VAL A 227 -7.29 12.98 6.51
N THR A 228 -7.67 12.02 7.35
CA THR A 228 -7.70 10.58 7.06
C THR A 228 -8.76 9.91 7.94
N ASN A 229 -8.88 8.60 7.86
CA ASN A 229 -9.69 7.84 8.81
C ASN A 229 -8.98 7.64 10.14
N ALA A 230 -9.74 7.58 11.23
CA ALA A 230 -9.19 7.32 12.55
C ALA A 230 -8.54 5.93 12.62
N HIS A 231 -9.13 4.92 11.97
CA HIS A 231 -8.57 3.57 11.95
C HIS A 231 -7.19 3.49 11.28
N VAL A 232 -6.87 4.39 10.33
CA VAL A 232 -5.58 4.43 9.62
C VAL A 232 -4.45 4.83 10.58
N VAL A 233 -4.74 5.62 11.60
CA VAL A 233 -3.75 6.08 12.59
C VAL A 233 -3.92 5.43 13.96
N ALA A 234 -4.92 4.57 14.14
CA ALA A 234 -5.25 3.95 15.42
C ALA A 234 -4.05 3.19 16.04
N GLY A 235 -3.67 3.57 17.26
CA GLY A 235 -2.54 2.98 17.99
C GLY A 235 -1.16 3.28 17.41
N VAL A 236 -1.06 4.12 16.37
CA VAL A 236 0.21 4.52 15.74
C VAL A 236 0.71 5.81 16.41
N PRO A 237 1.81 5.76 17.19
CA PRO A 237 2.28 6.93 17.93
C PRO A 237 2.85 8.03 17.02
N GLU A 238 3.56 7.63 15.96
CA GLU A 238 4.24 8.53 15.03
C GLU A 238 3.96 8.09 13.58
N PRO A 239 2.78 8.42 13.02
CA PRO A 239 2.48 8.13 11.63
C PRO A 239 3.40 8.92 10.70
N VAL A 240 3.72 8.35 9.55
CA VAL A 240 4.52 8.98 8.50
C VAL A 240 3.65 9.23 7.27
N VAL A 241 3.79 10.42 6.70
CA VAL A 241 3.10 10.89 5.51
C VAL A 241 4.07 10.91 4.34
N GLN A 242 3.81 10.09 3.33
CA GLN A 242 4.60 10.01 2.10
C GLN A 242 3.92 10.85 1.01
N ILE A 243 4.68 11.79 0.46
CA ILE A 243 4.19 12.76 -0.52
C ILE A 243 4.43 12.21 -1.94
N PRO A 244 3.46 12.29 -2.87
CA PRO A 244 3.66 11.89 -4.26
C PRO A 244 4.91 12.55 -4.88
N GLY A 245 5.82 11.74 -5.40
CA GLY A 245 7.09 12.22 -6.00
C GLY A 245 8.03 12.95 -5.03
N GLY A 246 7.71 12.98 -3.74
CA GLY A 246 8.41 13.70 -2.70
C GLY A 246 9.04 12.79 -1.65
N GLY A 247 9.36 13.38 -0.50
CA GLY A 247 9.89 12.67 0.66
C GLY A 247 8.80 12.14 1.59
N ALA A 248 9.25 11.68 2.76
CA ALA A 248 8.39 11.28 3.87
C ALA A 248 8.52 12.29 5.01
N LEU A 249 7.39 12.74 5.55
CA LEU A 249 7.33 13.65 6.69
C LEU A 249 6.67 12.97 7.90
N PRO A 250 7.16 13.18 9.12
CA PRO A 250 6.45 12.74 10.32
C PRO A 250 5.13 13.51 10.44
N GLY A 251 4.08 12.79 10.79
CA GLY A 251 2.76 13.33 11.10
C GLY A 251 2.47 13.21 12.60
N ARG A 252 1.64 14.12 13.11
CA ARG A 252 1.19 14.12 14.50
C ARG A 252 -0.33 14.19 14.52
N VAL A 253 -0.99 13.23 15.16
CA VAL A 253 -2.45 13.23 15.28
C VAL A 253 -2.86 14.38 16.19
N VAL A 254 -3.69 15.29 15.68
CA VAL A 254 -4.18 16.49 16.39
C VAL A 254 -5.70 16.50 16.57
N TYR A 255 -6.40 15.58 15.91
CA TYR A 255 -7.80 15.23 16.15
C TYR A 255 -8.01 13.76 15.84
N PHE A 256 -8.83 13.11 16.64
CA PHE A 256 -9.13 11.69 16.53
C PHE A 256 -10.56 11.46 17.00
N ASP A 257 -11.38 10.92 16.11
CA ASP A 257 -12.77 10.58 16.36
C ASP A 257 -12.99 9.11 15.98
N ALA A 258 -13.10 8.27 17.00
CA ALA A 258 -13.32 6.83 16.83
C ALA A 258 -14.73 6.50 16.35
N GLN A 259 -15.71 7.38 16.59
CA GLN A 259 -17.12 7.13 16.26
C GLN A 259 -17.36 7.37 14.78
N HIS A 260 -16.97 8.54 14.28
CA HIS A 260 -17.15 8.91 12.87
C HIS A 260 -15.97 8.49 11.99
N ASP A 261 -15.02 7.74 12.55
CA ASP A 261 -13.81 7.27 11.87
C ASP A 261 -13.04 8.40 11.15
N LEU A 262 -12.84 9.54 11.81
CA LEU A 262 -12.11 10.69 11.26
C LEU A 262 -10.91 11.06 12.12
N ALA A 263 -9.79 11.38 11.48
CA ALA A 263 -8.63 11.94 12.14
C ALA A 263 -8.02 13.09 11.34
N VAL A 264 -7.39 14.03 12.04
CA VAL A 264 -6.58 15.09 11.43
C VAL A 264 -5.15 14.97 11.94
N MET A 265 -4.20 14.99 11.02
CA MET A 265 -2.78 15.07 11.32
C MET A 265 -2.22 16.46 11.00
N ALA A 266 -1.37 16.95 11.89
CA ALA A 266 -0.44 18.05 11.60
C ALA A 266 0.84 17.48 10.99
N VAL A 267 1.27 18.03 9.86
CA VAL A 267 2.46 17.58 9.11
C VAL A 267 3.35 18.78 8.83
N ASP A 268 4.39 18.95 9.65
CA ASP A 268 5.28 20.10 9.54
C ASP A 268 6.15 20.01 8.28
N GLY A 269 6.26 21.12 7.54
CA GLY A 269 7.02 21.18 6.28
C GLY A 269 6.26 20.68 5.04
N LEU A 270 5.00 20.25 5.17
CA LEU A 270 4.15 19.88 4.04
C LEU A 270 3.81 21.10 3.18
N ARG A 271 4.08 21.02 1.88
CA ARG A 271 3.87 22.11 0.90
C ARG A 271 2.71 21.88 -0.07
N SER A 272 2.10 20.69 -0.07
CA SER A 272 0.93 20.40 -0.91
C SER A 272 -0.22 21.34 -0.55
N ALA A 273 -0.95 21.82 -1.56
CA ALA A 273 -2.05 22.75 -1.38
C ALA A 273 -3.30 22.04 -0.83
N PRO A 274 -4.15 22.70 -0.03
CA PRO A 274 -5.44 22.15 0.37
C PRO A 274 -6.34 21.85 -0.83
N LEU A 275 -7.08 20.75 -0.76
CA LEU A 275 -8.13 20.46 -1.73
C LEU A 275 -9.39 21.30 -1.43
N PRO A 276 -10.04 21.88 -2.45
CA PRO A 276 -11.31 22.56 -2.27
C PRO A 276 -12.41 21.56 -1.86
N LEU A 277 -13.28 21.95 -0.93
CA LEU A 277 -14.43 21.14 -0.53
C LEU A 277 -15.63 21.37 -1.46
N SER A 278 -16.50 20.39 -1.57
CA SER A 278 -17.80 20.41 -2.26
C SER A 278 -18.91 20.18 -1.23
N PRO A 279 -20.15 20.64 -1.49
CA PRO A 279 -21.33 20.06 -0.84
C PRO A 279 -21.49 18.58 -1.19
N ASP A 280 -22.41 17.93 -0.49
CA ASP A 280 -22.79 16.55 -0.77
C ASP A 280 -23.27 16.37 -2.23
N LEU A 281 -22.86 15.25 -2.83
CA LEU A 281 -23.27 14.84 -4.16
C LEU A 281 -24.62 14.13 -4.17
N PRO A 282 -25.51 14.43 -5.14
CA PRO A 282 -26.75 13.68 -5.32
C PRO A 282 -26.50 12.28 -5.91
N ALA A 283 -27.47 11.39 -5.72
CA ALA A 283 -27.51 10.08 -6.37
C ALA A 283 -27.33 10.17 -7.89
N GLY A 284 -26.57 9.23 -8.46
CA GLY A 284 -26.20 9.18 -9.86
C GLY A 284 -25.00 10.06 -10.25
N SER A 285 -24.45 10.86 -9.33
CA SER A 285 -23.31 11.72 -9.63
C SER A 285 -22.06 10.90 -9.95
N PRO A 286 -21.32 11.24 -11.04
CA PRO A 286 -20.01 10.70 -11.26
C PRO A 286 -19.03 11.26 -10.23
N ALA A 287 -18.16 10.40 -9.73
CA ALA A 287 -17.12 10.74 -8.77
C ALA A 287 -15.85 9.93 -9.07
N ALA A 288 -14.78 10.26 -8.38
CA ALA A 288 -13.58 9.44 -8.32
C ALA A 288 -13.12 9.34 -6.87
N PHE A 289 -12.53 8.21 -6.48
CA PHE A 289 -11.78 8.14 -5.24
C PHE A 289 -10.30 7.98 -5.56
N ALA A 290 -9.47 8.65 -4.76
CA ALA A 290 -8.04 8.70 -4.97
C ALA A 290 -7.31 8.18 -3.73
N GLY A 291 -6.30 7.32 -3.92
CA GLY A 291 -5.55 6.78 -2.80
C GLY A 291 -4.48 5.77 -3.16
N TYR A 292 -4.05 5.00 -2.16
CA TYR A 292 -2.92 4.08 -2.22
C TYR A 292 -3.36 2.66 -1.87
N PRO A 293 -4.08 1.97 -2.79
CA PRO A 293 -4.58 0.64 -2.52
C PRO A 293 -3.43 -0.32 -2.17
N HIS A 294 -3.62 -1.11 -1.12
CA HIS A 294 -2.66 -2.03 -0.53
C HIS A 294 -1.33 -1.36 -0.12
N GLY A 295 -1.36 -0.06 0.17
CA GLY A 295 -0.20 0.77 0.44
C GLY A 295 0.71 1.00 -0.77
N GLY A 296 0.25 0.61 -1.97
CA GLY A 296 0.95 0.57 -3.26
C GLY A 296 1.13 1.94 -3.92
N PRO A 297 1.24 1.99 -5.27
CA PRO A 297 1.29 3.26 -5.99
C PRO A 297 -0.05 3.99 -5.92
N PHE A 298 -0.02 5.31 -6.12
CA PHE A 298 -1.22 6.13 -6.24
C PHE A 298 -2.14 5.61 -7.35
N GLN A 299 -3.44 5.57 -7.08
CA GLN A 299 -4.49 5.27 -8.04
C GLN A 299 -5.65 6.25 -7.86
N SER A 300 -6.19 6.71 -8.99
CA SER A 300 -7.49 7.40 -9.06
C SER A 300 -8.45 6.47 -9.79
N LYS A 301 -9.52 6.04 -9.12
CA LYS A 301 -10.51 5.10 -9.68
C LYS A 301 -11.89 5.75 -9.73
N PRO A 302 -12.70 5.43 -10.75
CA PRO A 302 -14.01 6.02 -10.90
C PRO A 302 -15.00 5.42 -9.91
N ALA A 303 -16.01 6.20 -9.53
CA ALA A 303 -17.15 5.77 -8.75
C ALA A 303 -18.43 6.49 -9.18
N THR A 304 -19.58 5.90 -8.87
CA THR A 304 -20.88 6.58 -8.98
C THR A 304 -21.53 6.62 -7.62
N VAL A 305 -22.00 7.79 -7.19
CA VAL A 305 -22.81 7.92 -5.97
C VAL A 305 -24.13 7.20 -6.19
N GLN A 306 -24.41 6.15 -5.42
CA GLN A 306 -25.69 5.44 -5.50
C GLN A 306 -26.77 6.21 -4.73
N ASP A 307 -26.49 6.50 -3.46
CA ASP A 307 -27.33 7.28 -2.56
C ASP A 307 -26.51 7.69 -1.32
N ILE A 308 -27.14 8.49 -0.45
CA ILE A 308 -26.76 8.63 0.95
C ILE A 308 -27.77 7.79 1.74
N THR A 309 -27.27 6.87 2.56
CA THR A 309 -28.08 5.95 3.33
C THR A 309 -27.67 5.97 4.79
N SER A 310 -28.66 5.84 5.67
CA SER A 310 -28.44 5.76 7.11
C SER A 310 -28.22 4.30 7.49
N VAL A 311 -27.02 3.98 7.97
CA VAL A 311 -26.66 2.60 8.36
C VAL A 311 -26.07 2.58 9.77
N LEU A 312 -26.20 1.45 10.45
CA LEU A 312 -25.57 1.25 11.74
C LEU A 312 -24.08 0.98 11.55
N VAL A 313 -23.24 1.96 11.88
CA VAL A 313 -21.80 1.86 11.83
C VAL A 313 -21.27 1.72 13.25
N PRO A 314 -20.60 0.61 13.61
CA PRO A 314 -19.86 0.53 14.86
C PRO A 314 -18.69 1.51 14.83
N ASP A 315 -18.25 1.95 16.01
CA ASP A 315 -16.98 2.66 16.14
C ASP A 315 -15.82 1.83 15.57
N ILE A 316 -14.66 2.45 15.38
CA ILE A 316 -13.49 1.76 14.82
C ILE A 316 -13.02 0.54 15.64
N TYR A 317 -13.52 0.35 16.87
CA TYR A 317 -13.21 -0.79 17.74
C TYR A 317 -14.29 -1.88 17.72
N GLY A 318 -15.32 -1.73 16.89
CA GLY A 318 -16.43 -2.67 16.75
C GLY A 318 -17.51 -2.53 17.83
N ASN A 319 -17.53 -1.43 18.58
CA ASN A 319 -18.49 -1.19 19.66
C ASN A 319 -19.46 -0.06 19.28
N ASN A 320 -20.46 0.17 20.14
CA ASN A 320 -21.34 1.35 20.10
C ASN A 320 -21.91 1.71 18.72
N PRO A 321 -22.59 0.78 18.01
CA PRO A 321 -23.14 1.08 16.70
C PRO A 321 -24.11 2.26 16.77
N ALA A 322 -23.85 3.28 15.95
CA ALA A 322 -24.71 4.44 15.79
C ALA A 322 -25.20 4.53 14.34
N ALA A 323 -26.35 5.19 14.16
CA ALA A 323 -26.86 5.47 12.83
C ALA A 323 -26.05 6.62 12.23
N GLU A 324 -25.35 6.35 11.14
CA GLU A 324 -24.53 7.31 10.42
C GLU A 324 -25.03 7.42 8.97
N ASP A 325 -25.09 8.64 8.46
CA ASP A 325 -25.44 8.91 7.06
C ASP A 325 -24.18 8.83 6.21
N VAL A 326 -24.07 7.78 5.40
CA VAL A 326 -22.90 7.48 4.57
C VAL A 326 -23.26 7.43 3.09
N TYR A 327 -22.30 7.77 2.25
CA TYR A 327 -22.42 7.48 0.83
C TYR A 327 -22.33 5.99 0.58
N ARG A 328 -23.24 5.46 -0.25
CA ARG A 328 -23.03 4.19 -0.95
C ARG A 328 -22.49 4.49 -2.35
N LEU A 329 -21.38 3.87 -2.72
CA LEU A 329 -20.65 4.12 -3.96
C LEU A 329 -20.61 2.85 -4.81
N ALA A 330 -20.91 2.96 -6.10
CA ALA A 330 -20.54 1.96 -7.08
C ALA A 330 -19.06 2.14 -7.45
N GLY A 331 -18.16 1.35 -6.89
CA GLY A 331 -16.72 1.48 -7.07
C GLY A 331 -15.93 0.36 -6.38
N ASP A 332 -14.79 -0.01 -6.98
CA ASP A 332 -13.89 -1.05 -6.45
C ASP A 332 -12.94 -0.47 -5.38
N VAL A 333 -13.49 -0.26 -4.18
CA VAL A 333 -12.74 0.20 -3.00
C VAL A 333 -11.94 -0.95 -2.41
N GLN A 334 -10.63 -0.70 -2.23
CA GLN A 334 -9.66 -1.68 -1.74
C GLN A 334 -9.03 -1.20 -0.43
N PRO A 335 -8.49 -2.12 0.40
CA PRO A 335 -7.62 -1.75 1.52
C PRO A 335 -6.59 -0.71 1.11
N GLY A 336 -6.31 0.29 1.96
CA GLY A 336 -5.40 1.39 1.66
C GLY A 336 -6.05 2.61 0.99
N ASN A 337 -7.25 2.47 0.40
CA ASN A 337 -8.03 3.64 -0.04
C ASN A 337 -8.65 4.42 1.12
N SER A 338 -8.82 3.77 2.28
CA SER A 338 -9.37 4.37 3.48
C SER A 338 -8.62 5.66 3.86
N GLY A 339 -9.39 6.70 4.15
CA GLY A 339 -8.96 8.05 4.45
C GLY A 339 -8.73 8.91 3.20
N GLY A 340 -8.83 8.32 2.01
CA GLY A 340 -8.73 9.03 0.74
C GLY A 340 -9.99 9.84 0.41
N PRO A 341 -9.87 10.92 -0.38
CA PRO A 341 -11.01 11.75 -0.72
C PRO A 341 -11.90 11.06 -1.76
N LEU A 342 -13.21 11.20 -1.58
CA LEU A 342 -14.17 11.12 -2.67
C LEU A 342 -14.18 12.48 -3.39
N LEU A 343 -13.90 12.49 -4.68
CA LEU A 343 -13.71 13.67 -5.50
C LEU A 343 -14.83 13.85 -6.53
N THR A 344 -15.26 15.08 -6.72
CA THR A 344 -16.07 15.47 -7.89
C THR A 344 -15.23 15.43 -9.17
N SER A 345 -15.87 15.53 -10.33
CA SER A 345 -15.18 15.65 -11.63
C SER A 345 -14.21 16.84 -11.71
N GLU A 346 -14.43 17.88 -10.89
CA GLU A 346 -13.60 19.09 -10.80
C GLU A 346 -12.48 18.95 -9.74
N GLY A 347 -12.30 17.78 -9.13
CA GLY A 347 -11.27 17.53 -8.13
C GLY A 347 -11.56 18.17 -6.76
N ARG A 348 -12.83 18.41 -6.43
CA ARG A 348 -13.25 18.90 -5.11
C ARG A 348 -13.62 17.73 -4.21
N VAL A 349 -13.33 17.82 -2.92
CA VAL A 349 -13.64 16.77 -1.94
C VAL A 349 -15.12 16.81 -1.58
N ALA A 350 -15.82 15.70 -1.77
CA ALA A 350 -17.21 15.50 -1.39
C ALA A 350 -17.39 14.47 -0.26
N GLY A 351 -16.31 13.83 0.22
CA GLY A 351 -16.38 12.86 1.32
C GLY A 351 -15.05 12.15 1.57
N VAL A 352 -15.04 11.20 2.49
CA VAL A 352 -13.85 10.38 2.83
C VAL A 352 -14.17 8.90 2.71
N VAL A 353 -13.47 8.18 1.82
CA VAL A 353 -13.63 6.71 1.69
C VAL A 353 -13.19 6.04 2.97
N PHE A 354 -14.00 5.13 3.54
CA PHE A 354 -13.67 4.47 4.81
C PHE A 354 -13.90 2.96 4.85
N ALA A 355 -14.91 2.47 4.12
CA ALA A 355 -15.32 1.07 4.18
C ALA A 355 -15.73 0.51 2.81
N LYS A 356 -16.01 -0.80 2.76
CA LYS A 356 -16.64 -1.48 1.62
C LYS A 356 -17.74 -2.44 2.07
N ALA A 357 -18.57 -2.92 1.15
CA ALA A 357 -19.56 -3.93 1.47
C ALA A 357 -18.93 -5.29 1.77
N THR A 358 -19.56 -6.04 2.68
CA THR A 358 -19.19 -7.42 2.99
C THR A 358 -19.60 -8.34 1.84
N GLY A 359 -18.66 -9.09 1.26
CA GLY A 359 -18.96 -10.05 0.19
C GLY A 359 -19.15 -9.46 -1.21
N GLU A 360 -19.43 -8.16 -1.33
CA GLU A 360 -19.51 -7.44 -2.61
C GLU A 360 -18.30 -6.51 -2.81
N THR A 361 -17.56 -6.69 -3.91
CA THR A 361 -16.36 -5.88 -4.19
C THR A 361 -16.66 -4.58 -4.92
N SER A 362 -17.87 -4.40 -5.46
CA SER A 362 -18.24 -3.24 -6.28
C SER A 362 -18.96 -2.14 -5.51
N VAL A 363 -19.17 -2.32 -4.20
CA VAL A 363 -19.81 -1.32 -3.33
C VAL A 363 -18.82 -0.82 -2.28
N GLY A 364 -18.56 0.49 -2.31
CA GLY A 364 -17.75 1.21 -1.34
C GLY A 364 -18.59 2.17 -0.51
N TYR A 365 -18.05 2.63 0.63
CA TYR A 365 -18.67 3.67 1.45
C TYR A 365 -17.73 4.84 1.71
N ALA A 366 -18.33 6.03 1.78
CA ALA A 366 -17.64 7.25 2.16
C ALA A 366 -18.42 8.04 3.21
N ILE A 367 -17.69 8.64 4.15
CA ILE A 367 -18.20 9.62 5.12
C ILE A 367 -18.64 10.86 4.35
N THR A 368 -19.82 11.40 4.70
CA THR A 368 -20.45 12.54 4.02
C THR A 368 -19.85 13.88 4.46
N MET A 369 -20.25 14.96 3.80
CA MET A 369 -19.84 16.31 4.20
C MET A 369 -20.49 16.78 5.50
N ALA A 370 -21.56 16.11 5.96
CA ALA A 370 -22.17 16.38 7.27
C ALA A 370 -21.14 16.20 8.40
N ASP A 371 -20.36 15.12 8.34
CA ASP A 371 -19.32 14.83 9.34
C ASP A 371 -17.96 15.44 8.98
N LEU A 372 -17.57 15.35 7.70
CA LEU A 372 -16.27 15.87 7.25
C LEU A 372 -16.20 17.41 7.33
N GLY A 373 -17.27 18.11 6.95
CA GLY A 373 -17.29 19.57 6.83
C GLY A 373 -16.87 20.31 8.11
N PRO A 374 -17.49 20.01 9.27
CA PRO A 374 -17.09 20.60 10.55
C PRO A 374 -15.64 20.30 10.93
N VAL A 375 -15.15 19.08 10.70
CA VAL A 375 -13.77 18.68 11.00
C VAL A 375 -12.77 19.43 10.12
N ALA A 376 -13.04 19.51 8.81
CA ALA A 376 -12.20 20.22 7.84
C ALA A 376 -12.15 21.73 8.13
N ALA A 377 -13.27 22.34 8.50
CA ALA A 377 -13.33 23.76 8.87
C ALA A 377 -12.50 24.08 10.12
N ARG A 378 -12.48 23.16 11.10
CA ARG A 378 -11.71 23.31 12.34
C ARG A 378 -10.23 22.93 12.20
N ALA A 379 -9.87 22.17 11.16
CA ALA A 379 -8.51 21.66 10.95
C ALA A 379 -7.38 22.71 11.10
N PRO A 380 -7.49 23.96 10.60
CA PRO A 380 -6.45 24.98 10.76
C PRO A 380 -6.13 25.31 12.22
N GLU A 381 -7.11 25.19 13.13
CA GLU A 381 -7.00 25.58 14.54
C GLU A 381 -6.44 24.45 15.42
N LEU A 382 -6.47 23.21 14.92
CA LEU A 382 -5.97 22.04 15.64
C LEU A 382 -4.43 22.01 15.58
N GLY A 383 -3.77 21.99 16.74
CA GLY A 383 -2.28 21.97 16.80
C GLY A 383 -1.68 21.15 17.94
N ASN A 384 -2.46 20.84 18.97
CA ASN A 384 -2.02 20.00 20.08
C ASN A 384 -2.15 18.53 19.71
N ALA A 385 -1.13 17.74 20.06
CA ALA A 385 -1.18 16.30 19.85
C ALA A 385 -2.30 15.69 20.72
N VAL A 386 -3.02 14.73 20.15
CA VAL A 386 -3.99 13.90 20.87
C VAL A 386 -3.55 12.44 20.80
N SER A 387 -4.10 11.61 21.68
CA SER A 387 -3.87 10.17 21.62
C SER A 387 -4.44 9.62 20.31
N PRO A 388 -3.70 8.78 19.56
CA PRO A 388 -4.18 8.10 18.37
C PRO A 388 -5.09 6.90 18.71
N GLY A 389 -5.69 6.87 19.90
CA GLY A 389 -6.53 5.75 20.33
C GLY A 389 -5.74 4.47 20.65
N GLN A 390 -6.44 3.35 20.63
CA GLN A 390 -5.90 2.00 20.89
C GLN A 390 -5.78 1.22 19.59
N CYS A 391 -5.20 0.02 19.66
CA CYS A 391 -5.20 -0.86 18.50
C CYS A 391 -6.59 -1.40 18.19
N ILE A 392 -6.79 -1.63 16.91
CA ILE A 392 -7.98 -2.27 16.38
C ILE A 392 -7.75 -3.78 16.36
N GLN A 393 -8.76 -4.55 16.77
CA GLN A 393 -8.74 -6.00 16.55
C GLN A 393 -9.04 -6.28 15.07
N LYS A 394 -8.16 -7.02 14.40
CA LYS A 394 -8.34 -7.44 13.01
C LYS A 394 -9.07 -8.77 12.92
#